data_AF-A0A7J7DP84-F1
#
_entry.id   AF-A0A7J7DP84-F1
#
_cell.length_a   1.000
_cell.length_b   1.000
_cell.length_c   1.000
_cell.angle_alpha   90.00
_cell.angle_beta   90.00
_cell.angle_gamma   90.00
#
_symmetry.space_group_name_H-M   'P 1'
#
loop_
_entity.id
_entity.type
_entity.pdbx_description
1 polymer ?
#
loop_
_entity_poly.entity_id
_entity_poly.type
_entity_poly.pdbx_seq_one_letter_code
_entity_poly.pdbx_strand_id
1 'polypeptide(L)'
;MMSPNQVSEDRGSSQFRHTPLQIIHIIGNFLRIWSVYSLYRYLSQTGASVALVIFSCLVPSSILFLILQKPWKGRPLANTQVVPSIINGGITALYFILWGKGLRSCGPHRAILAEYSGAVLGVLSAVLYGRRGNVWKKVGGLVAMLASFYFLSQGWAMATYSPFYILIY
;
A
#
# COMPACT_ATOMS: atom_id res chain seq x y z
N MET A 1 38.57 50.38 2.79
CA MET A 1 38.59 49.04 2.17
C MET A 1 39.39 48.11 3.07
N MET A 2 38.73 47.16 3.72
CA MET A 2 39.32 45.99 4.36
C MET A 2 38.26 44.89 4.28
N SER A 3 38.60 43.76 3.66
CA SER A 3 37.69 42.65 3.35
C SER A 3 37.31 41.88 4.63
N PRO A 4 36.04 41.51 4.85
CA PRO A 4 35.70 40.62 5.95
C PRO A 4 36.11 39.19 5.59
N ASN A 5 36.89 38.56 6.48
CA ASN A 5 37.27 37.16 6.43
C ASN A 5 36.05 36.26 6.25
N GLN A 6 36.06 35.44 5.20
CA GLN A 6 35.12 34.34 5.02
C GLN A 6 35.39 33.28 6.09
N VAL A 7 34.58 33.29 7.16
CA VAL A 7 34.43 32.11 8.01
C VAL A 7 33.89 31.01 7.11
N SER A 8 34.73 29.98 6.89
CA SER A 8 34.34 28.77 6.19
C SER A 8 33.31 28.06 7.07
N GLU A 9 32.02 28.27 6.79
CA GLU A 9 30.95 27.44 7.36
C GLU A 9 31.18 25.99 6.96
N ASP A 10 31.35 25.16 7.99
CA ASP A 10 31.40 23.70 7.95
C ASP A 10 30.38 23.10 6.97
N ARG A 11 30.85 22.74 5.77
CA ARG A 11 30.18 21.81 4.85
C ARG A 11 30.28 20.38 5.35
N GLY A 12 29.82 20.13 6.57
CA GLY A 12 30.13 18.91 7.32
C GLY A 12 28.98 18.31 8.10
N SER A 13 27.70 18.36 7.67
CA SER A 13 26.64 17.60 8.38
C SER A 13 25.33 17.32 7.64
N SER A 14 25.27 17.41 6.31
CA SER A 14 24.08 16.96 5.54
C SER A 14 24.03 15.43 5.37
N GLN A 15 25.18 14.78 5.26
CA GLN A 15 25.28 13.37 4.88
C GLN A 15 24.75 12.40 5.97
N PHE A 16 25.00 12.69 7.25
CA PHE A 16 24.63 11.82 8.39
C PHE A 16 23.13 11.74 8.68
N ARG A 17 22.33 12.71 8.22
CA ARG A 17 20.85 12.66 8.38
C ARG A 17 20.18 11.81 7.29
N HIS A 18 20.83 11.64 6.14
CA HIS A 18 20.28 10.88 5.01
C HIS A 18 20.57 9.38 5.08
N THR A 19 21.74 8.98 5.59
CA THR A 19 22.13 7.56 5.73
C THR A 19 21.17 6.71 6.57
N PRO A 20 20.70 7.13 7.76
CA PRO A 20 19.79 6.30 8.57
C PRO A 20 18.41 6.14 7.90
N LEU A 21 17.90 7.16 7.23
CA LEU A 21 16.63 7.09 6.50
C LEU A 21 16.73 6.15 5.28
N GLN A 22 17.86 6.15 4.58
CA GLN A 22 18.12 5.21 3.49
C GLN A 22 18.21 3.77 3.97
N ILE A 23 18.88 3.52 5.10
CA ILE A 23 18.97 2.18 5.69
C ILE A 23 17.59 1.67 6.07
N ILE A 24 16.77 2.50 6.75
CA ILE A 24 15.38 2.14 7.09
C ILE A 24 14.56 1.86 5.83
N HIS A 25 14.73 2.67 4.78
CA HIS A 25 14.03 2.46 3.52
C HIS A 25 14.39 1.13 2.85
N ILE A 26 15.69 0.80 2.76
CA ILE A 26 16.18 -0.45 2.17
C ILE A 26 15.68 -1.65 2.97
N ILE A 27 15.84 -1.62 4.29
CA ILE A 27 15.37 -2.69 5.18
C ILE A 27 13.85 -2.85 5.05
N GLY A 28 13.10 -1.75 5.04
CA GLY A 28 11.65 -1.77 4.87
C GLY A 28 11.23 -2.40 3.54
N ASN A 29 11.92 -2.07 2.44
CA ASN A 29 11.60 -2.64 1.14
C ASN A 29 11.94 -4.13 1.07
N PHE A 30 13.07 -4.55 1.66
CA PHE A 30 13.43 -5.95 1.78
C PHE A 30 12.41 -6.74 2.61
N LEU A 31 12.04 -6.25 3.79
CA LEU A 31 11.04 -6.87 4.66
C LEU A 31 9.67 -6.94 3.97
N ARG A 32 9.30 -5.94 3.18
CA ARG A 32 8.07 -5.96 2.39
C ARG A 32 8.09 -7.10 1.38
N ILE A 33 9.13 -7.18 0.55
CA ILE A 33 9.24 -8.26 -0.45
C ILE A 33 9.22 -9.62 0.26
N TRP A 34 10.01 -9.78 1.31
CA TRP A 34 10.05 -11.02 2.10
C TRP A 34 8.67 -11.41 2.65
N SER A 35 7.95 -10.45 3.24
CA SER A 35 6.60 -10.68 3.79
C SER A 35 5.61 -11.14 2.71
N VAL A 36 5.63 -10.51 1.53
CA VAL A 36 4.74 -10.88 0.40
C VAL A 36 5.02 -12.31 -0.07
N TYR A 37 6.30 -12.67 -0.23
CA TYR A 37 6.68 -14.03 -0.64
C TYR A 37 6.35 -15.07 0.42
N SER A 38 6.60 -14.76 1.70
CA SER A 38 6.26 -15.63 2.83
C SER A 38 4.76 -15.87 2.89
N LEU A 39 3.96 -14.81 2.76
CA LEU A 39 2.51 -14.89 2.73
C LEU A 39 2.00 -15.72 1.54
N TYR A 40 2.56 -15.51 0.35
CA TYR A 40 2.23 -16.32 -0.83
C TYR A 40 2.51 -17.80 -0.58
N ARG A 41 3.70 -18.14 -0.07
CA ARG A 41 4.09 -19.52 0.23
C ARG A 41 3.17 -20.15 1.27
N TYR A 42 2.87 -19.42 2.35
CA TYR A 42 1.96 -19.87 3.40
C TYR A 42 0.55 -20.15 2.83
N LEU A 43 -0.03 -19.21 2.08
CA LEU A 43 -1.35 -19.35 1.47
C LEU A 43 -1.41 -20.48 0.44
N SER A 44 -0.32 -20.69 -0.31
CA SER A 44 -0.21 -21.75 -1.32
C SER A 44 -0.09 -23.13 -0.68
N GLN A 45 0.70 -23.27 0.39
CA GLN A 45 0.94 -24.55 1.05
C GLN A 45 -0.20 -24.99 1.96
N THR A 46 -0.78 -24.07 2.74
CA THR A 46 -1.83 -24.41 3.72
C THR A 46 -3.24 -24.33 3.15
N GLY A 47 -3.42 -23.66 2.00
CA GLY A 47 -4.73 -23.38 1.43
C GLY A 47 -5.61 -22.48 2.31
N ALA A 48 -5.07 -21.90 3.38
CA ALA A 48 -5.79 -21.12 4.36
C ALA A 48 -6.59 -19.97 3.73
N SER A 49 -7.70 -19.60 4.36
CA SER A 49 -8.51 -18.48 3.89
C SER A 49 -7.75 -17.17 4.07
N VAL A 50 -7.60 -16.40 2.98
CA VAL A 50 -6.93 -15.11 2.96
C VAL A 50 -7.48 -14.15 4.03
N ALA A 51 -8.80 -14.12 4.19
CA ALA A 51 -9.46 -13.26 5.17
C ALA A 51 -9.05 -13.57 6.62
N LEU A 52 -9.02 -14.84 7.01
CA LEU A 52 -8.59 -15.23 8.37
C LEU A 52 -7.12 -14.87 8.61
N VAL A 53 -6.24 -15.10 7.63
CA VAL A 53 -4.81 -14.77 7.76
C VAL A 53 -4.63 -13.26 7.96
N ILE A 54 -5.30 -12.44 7.14
CA ILE A 54 -5.26 -10.98 7.27
C ILE A 54 -5.82 -10.55 8.63
N PHE A 55 -6.97 -11.09 9.05
CA PHE A 55 -7.58 -10.75 10.33
C PHE A 55 -6.67 -11.13 11.52
N SER A 56 -6.06 -12.31 11.49
CA SER A 56 -5.11 -12.76 12.50
C SER A 56 -3.84 -11.91 12.56
N CYS A 57 -3.50 -11.19 11.50
CA CYS A 57 -2.36 -10.26 11.49
C CYS A 57 -2.78 -8.87 11.99
N LEU A 58 -3.94 -8.38 11.55
CA LEU A 58 -4.42 -7.03 11.86
C LEU A 58 -4.86 -6.88 13.33
N VAL A 59 -5.51 -7.88 13.91
CA VAL A 59 -6.01 -7.79 15.30
C VAL A 59 -4.86 -7.66 16.31
N PRO A 60 -3.85 -8.55 16.32
CA PRO A 60 -2.69 -8.39 17.22
C PRO A 60 -1.92 -7.10 16.95
N SER A 61 -1.77 -6.72 15.67
CA SER A 61 -1.10 -5.46 15.31
C SER A 61 -1.84 -4.25 15.88
N SER A 62 -3.17 -4.22 15.78
CA SER A 62 -3.99 -3.14 16.35
C SER A 62 -3.87 -3.08 17.87
N ILE A 63 -3.86 -4.22 18.56
CA ILE A 63 -3.64 -4.29 20.01
C ILE A 63 -2.26 -3.73 20.37
N LEU A 64 -1.21 -4.15 19.67
CA LEU A 64 0.14 -3.63 19.89
C LEU A 64 0.21 -2.12 19.67
N PHE A 65 -0.39 -1.61 18.60
CA PHE A 65 -0.47 -0.16 18.35
C PHE A 65 -1.17 0.58 19.50
N LEU A 66 -2.28 0.05 20.02
CA LEU A 66 -3.00 0.64 21.15
C LEU A 66 -2.17 0.63 22.45
N ILE A 67 -1.34 -0.40 22.66
CA ILE A 67 -0.43 -0.48 23.81
C ILE A 67 0.68 0.56 23.67
N LEU A 68 1.34 0.63 22.50
CA LEU A 68 2.43 1.59 22.24
C LEU A 68 1.96 3.05 22.32
N GLN A 69 0.67 3.31 22.07
CA GLN A 69 0.10 4.65 22.16
C GLN A 69 -0.09 5.15 23.60
N LYS A 70 0.19 4.35 24.64
CA LYS A 70 0.07 4.78 26.05
C LYS A 70 1.37 5.44 26.58
N PRO A 71 1.29 6.59 27.26
CA PRO A 71 0.09 7.39 27.54
C PRO A 71 -0.39 8.15 26.29
N TRP A 72 -1.70 8.08 26.03
CA TRP A 72 -2.30 8.68 24.84
C TRP A 72 -2.22 10.21 24.92
N LYS A 73 -1.42 10.81 24.04
CA LYS A 73 -1.26 12.27 23.93
C LYS A 73 -2.02 12.88 22.73
N GLY A 74 -2.81 12.08 22.01
CA GLY A 74 -3.53 12.50 20.81
C GLY A 74 -4.84 13.23 21.12
N ARG A 75 -5.35 14.00 20.15
CA ARG A 75 -6.70 14.59 20.22
C ARG A 75 -7.77 13.54 19.92
N PRO A 76 -8.94 13.58 20.57
CA PRO A 76 -10.06 12.72 20.21
C PRO A 76 -10.54 13.02 18.78
N LEU A 77 -11.01 11.99 18.09
CA LEU A 77 -11.57 12.12 16.74
C LEU A 77 -12.87 12.92 16.80
N ALA A 78 -13.05 13.90 15.91
CA ALA A 78 -14.31 14.63 15.82
C ALA A 78 -15.43 13.70 15.30
N ASN A 79 -16.67 13.86 15.78
CA ASN A 79 -17.82 13.05 15.33
C ASN A 79 -18.03 13.10 13.80
N THR A 80 -17.67 14.21 13.16
CA THR A 80 -17.71 14.39 11.70
C THR A 80 -16.70 13.52 10.95
N GLN A 81 -15.62 13.06 11.61
CA GLN A 81 -14.57 12.25 11.02
C GLN A 81 -14.77 10.75 11.25
N VAL A 82 -15.71 10.35 12.11
CA VAL A 82 -15.98 8.94 12.43
C VAL A 82 -16.50 8.20 11.19
N VAL A 83 -17.53 8.76 10.53
CA VAL A 83 -18.14 8.17 9.33
C VAL A 83 -17.12 7.97 8.20
N PRO A 84 -16.35 8.98 7.75
CA PRO A 84 -15.35 8.77 6.70
C PRO A 84 -14.22 7.82 7.11
N SER A 85 -13.89 7.75 8.41
CA SER A 85 -12.89 6.79 8.91
C SER A 85 -13.39 5.34 8.81
N ILE A 86 -14.66 5.09 9.14
CA ILE A 86 -15.29 3.77 8.98
C ILE A 86 -15.31 3.36 7.51
N ILE A 87 -15.72 4.29 6.62
CA ILE A 87 -15.74 4.04 5.17
C ILE A 87 -14.33 3.72 4.66
N ASN A 88 -13.32 4.51 5.05
CA ASN A 88 -11.93 4.27 4.65
C ASN A 88 -11.38 2.94 5.20
N GLY A 89 -11.76 2.58 6.43
CA GLY A 89 -11.45 1.27 7.01
C GLY A 89 -12.05 0.13 6.20
N GLY A 90 -13.33 0.25 5.80
CA GLY A 90 -14.01 -0.73 4.95
C GLY A 90 -13.35 -0.88 3.57
N ILE A 91 -13.01 0.24 2.92
CA ILE A 91 -12.27 0.23 1.63
C ILE A 91 -10.91 -0.45 1.79
N THR A 92 -10.20 -0.16 2.87
CA THR A 92 -8.88 -0.75 3.17
C THR A 92 -8.98 -2.26 3.41
N ALA A 93 -10.00 -2.71 4.13
CA ALA A 93 -10.24 -4.14 4.34
C ALA A 93 -10.55 -4.86 3.03
N LEU A 94 -11.39 -4.28 2.19
CA LEU A 94 -11.71 -4.82 0.86
C LEU A 94 -10.46 -4.90 -0.03
N TYR A 95 -9.64 -3.84 -0.03
CA TYR A 95 -8.36 -3.81 -0.72
C TYR A 95 -7.47 -4.98 -0.29
N PHE A 96 -7.27 -5.18 1.02
CA PHE A 96 -6.41 -6.25 1.52
C PHE A 96 -6.91 -7.65 1.15
N ILE A 97 -8.23 -7.88 1.18
CA ILE A 97 -8.82 -9.16 0.79
C ILE A 97 -8.60 -9.42 -0.70
N LEU A 98 -8.91 -8.43 -1.56
CA LEU A 98 -8.72 -8.54 -3.01
C LEU A 98 -7.25 -8.74 -3.37
N TRP A 99 -6.36 -7.96 -2.74
CA TRP A 99 -4.92 -8.08 -2.90
C TRP A 99 -4.41 -9.46 -2.48
N GLY A 100 -4.82 -9.96 -1.30
CA GLY A 100 -4.38 -11.26 -0.80
C GLY A 100 -4.90 -12.43 -1.65
N LYS A 101 -6.12 -12.33 -2.19
CA LYS A 101 -6.63 -13.29 -3.17
C LYS A 101 -5.86 -13.21 -4.49
N GLY A 102 -5.57 -11.99 -4.98
CA GLY A 102 -4.73 -11.77 -6.15
C GLY A 102 -3.30 -12.30 -5.97
N LEU A 103 -2.73 -12.17 -4.77
CA LEU A 103 -1.44 -12.74 -4.42
C LEU A 103 -1.46 -14.27 -4.53
N ARG A 104 -2.46 -14.92 -3.95
CA ARG A 104 -2.62 -16.38 -4.03
C ARG A 104 -2.84 -16.86 -5.47
N SER A 105 -3.64 -16.15 -6.25
CA SER A 105 -3.96 -16.54 -7.63
C SER A 105 -2.79 -16.26 -8.59
N CYS A 106 -2.27 -15.03 -8.62
CA CYS A 106 -1.32 -14.58 -9.65
C CYS A 106 0.16 -14.63 -9.23
N GLY A 107 0.45 -14.93 -7.96
CA GLY A 107 1.80 -14.95 -7.43
C GLY A 107 2.36 -13.59 -7.00
N PRO A 108 3.51 -13.59 -6.30
CA PRO A 108 4.05 -12.41 -5.61
C PRO A 108 4.51 -11.31 -6.56
N HIS A 109 5.16 -11.65 -7.68
CA HIS A 109 5.63 -10.68 -8.66
C HIS A 109 4.51 -9.80 -9.21
N ARG A 110 3.40 -10.42 -9.62
CA ARG A 110 2.28 -9.73 -10.25
C ARG A 110 1.47 -8.91 -9.24
N ALA A 111 1.35 -9.40 -8.01
CA ALA A 111 0.77 -8.63 -6.92
C ALA A 111 1.57 -7.34 -6.65
N ILE A 112 2.90 -7.43 -6.57
CA ILE A 112 3.78 -6.27 -6.36
C ILE A 112 3.66 -5.27 -7.53
N LEU A 113 3.70 -5.75 -8.78
CA LEU A 113 3.52 -4.89 -9.95
C LEU A 113 2.16 -4.20 -9.96
N ALA A 114 1.09 -4.88 -9.55
CA ALA A 114 -0.25 -4.31 -9.45
C ALA A 114 -0.35 -3.22 -8.37
N GLU A 115 0.40 -3.35 -7.27
CA GLU A 115 0.48 -2.28 -6.27
C GLU A 115 1.16 -1.02 -6.84
N TYR A 116 2.28 -1.18 -7.55
CA TYR A 116 2.97 -0.07 -8.18
C TYR A 116 2.13 0.58 -9.28
N SER A 117 1.45 -0.22 -10.11
CA SER A 117 0.55 0.32 -11.14
C SER A 117 -0.64 1.04 -10.52
N GLY A 118 -1.20 0.54 -9.42
CA GLY A 118 -2.23 1.22 -8.64
C GLY A 118 -1.76 2.60 -8.12
N ALA A 119 -0.52 2.71 -7.64
CA ALA A 119 0.05 3.99 -7.22
C ALA A 119 0.21 4.96 -8.40
N VAL A 120 0.72 4.49 -9.54
CA VAL A 120 0.85 5.30 -10.77
C VAL A 120 -0.53 5.76 -11.25
N LEU A 121 -1.54 4.89 -11.28
CA LEU A 121 -2.91 5.24 -11.64
C LEU A 121 -3.53 6.24 -10.65
N GLY A 122 -3.22 6.12 -9.36
CA GLY A 122 -3.64 7.08 -8.34
C GLY A 122 -3.07 8.47 -8.59
N VAL A 123 -1.77 8.56 -8.91
CA VAL A 123 -1.12 9.82 -9.28
C VAL A 123 -1.67 10.36 -10.59
N LEU A 124 -1.82 9.52 -11.62
CA LEU A 124 -2.37 9.93 -12.91
C LEU A 124 -3.80 10.44 -12.76
N SER A 125 -4.62 9.78 -11.94
CA SER A 125 -5.97 10.21 -11.62
C SER A 125 -5.95 11.56 -10.89
N ALA A 126 -5.06 11.75 -9.92
CA ALA A 126 -4.90 13.02 -9.22
C ALA A 126 -4.45 14.16 -10.16
N VAL A 127 -3.55 13.89 -11.11
CA VAL A 127 -3.05 14.88 -12.07
C VAL A 127 -4.08 15.23 -13.13
N LEU A 128 -4.69 14.21 -13.77
CA LEU A 128 -5.66 14.40 -14.85
C LEU A 128 -7.00 14.94 -14.34
N TYR A 129 -7.40 14.55 -13.13
CA TYR A 129 -8.73 14.86 -12.61
C TYR A 129 -8.73 15.79 -11.38
N GLY A 130 -7.58 16.07 -10.76
CA GLY A 130 -7.47 16.98 -9.62
C GLY A 130 -7.61 18.47 -9.96
N ARG A 131 -7.60 18.83 -11.25
CA ARG A 131 -7.69 20.24 -11.70
C ARG A 131 -9.10 20.86 -11.58
N ARG A 132 -10.15 20.08 -11.26
CA ARG A 132 -11.52 20.57 -11.04
C ARG A 132 -12.14 19.77 -9.90
N GLY A 133 -12.50 20.44 -8.80
CA GLY A 133 -12.93 19.89 -7.50
C GLY A 133 -14.20 19.01 -7.46
N ASN A 134 -14.46 18.19 -8.47
CA ASN A 134 -15.56 17.23 -8.48
C ASN A 134 -15.16 15.95 -7.72
N VAL A 135 -15.80 15.75 -6.56
CA VAL A 135 -15.69 14.56 -5.71
C VAL A 135 -15.90 13.26 -6.50
N TRP A 136 -16.74 13.29 -7.54
CA TRP A 136 -17.06 12.14 -8.39
C TRP A 136 -15.83 11.54 -9.10
N LYS A 137 -14.80 12.34 -9.37
CA LYS A 137 -13.60 11.88 -10.09
C LYS A 137 -12.61 11.12 -9.19
N LYS A 138 -12.54 11.46 -7.89
CA LYS A 138 -11.77 10.68 -6.90
C LYS A 138 -12.37 9.29 -6.70
N VAL A 139 -13.70 9.19 -6.73
CA VAL A 139 -14.42 7.91 -6.68
C VAL A 139 -14.09 7.06 -7.91
N GLY A 140 -14.02 7.65 -9.11
CA GLY A 140 -13.66 6.94 -10.33
C GLY A 140 -12.28 6.26 -10.30
N GLY A 141 -11.25 6.95 -9.79
CA GLY A 141 -9.92 6.36 -9.62
C GLY A 141 -9.89 5.20 -8.63
N LEU A 142 -10.60 5.33 -7.51
CA LEU A 142 -10.74 4.25 -6.53
C LEU A 142 -11.48 3.04 -7.11
N VAL A 143 -12.56 3.27 -7.86
CA VAL A 143 -13.33 2.21 -8.53
C VAL A 143 -12.46 1.51 -9.57
N ALA A 144 -11.67 2.25 -10.37
CA ALA A 144 -10.74 1.66 -11.33
C ALA A 144 -9.66 0.82 -10.64
N MET A 145 -9.15 1.27 -9.48
CA MET A 145 -8.19 0.51 -8.67
C MET A 145 -8.83 -0.77 -8.12
N LEU A 146 -10.02 -0.69 -7.53
CA LEU A 146 -10.75 -1.86 -7.02
C LEU A 146 -11.10 -2.86 -8.14
N ALA A 147 -11.51 -2.37 -9.31
CA ALA A 147 -11.76 -3.21 -10.48
C ALA A 147 -10.48 -3.92 -10.96
N SER A 148 -9.34 -3.20 -10.99
CA SER A 148 -8.05 -3.78 -11.34
C SER A 148 -7.64 -4.90 -10.36
N PHE A 149 -7.83 -4.67 -9.05
CA PHE A 149 -7.59 -5.69 -8.03
C PHE A 149 -8.56 -6.86 -8.11
N TYR A 150 -9.81 -6.61 -8.48
CA TYR A 150 -10.79 -7.67 -8.70
C TYR A 150 -10.36 -8.59 -9.85
N PHE A 151 -9.97 -8.03 -11.00
CA PHE A 151 -9.47 -8.83 -12.12
C PHE A 151 -8.19 -9.60 -11.77
N LEU A 152 -7.28 -8.99 -10.99
CA LEU A 152 -6.12 -9.68 -10.47
C LEU A 152 -6.51 -10.84 -9.53
N SER A 153 -7.52 -10.64 -8.68
CA SER A 153 -8.01 -11.67 -7.76
C SER A 153 -8.60 -12.88 -8.48
N GLN A 154 -9.25 -12.66 -9.63
CA GLN A 154 -9.81 -13.69 -10.49
C GLN A 154 -8.75 -14.45 -11.31
N GLY A 155 -7.46 -14.06 -11.22
CA GLY A 155 -6.41 -14.73 -11.98
C GLY A 155 -6.31 -14.30 -13.44
N TRP A 156 -7.05 -13.26 -13.86
CA TRP A 156 -7.08 -12.82 -15.28
C TRP A 156 -5.74 -12.26 -15.77
N ALA A 157 -4.80 -11.97 -14.87
CA ALA A 157 -3.43 -11.65 -15.23
C ALA A 157 -2.61 -12.89 -15.66
N MET A 158 -3.12 -14.11 -15.45
CA MET A 158 -2.52 -15.36 -15.92
C MET A 158 -3.08 -15.74 -17.30
N ALA A 159 -2.19 -16.06 -18.25
CA ALA A 159 -2.57 -16.48 -19.59
C ALA A 159 -3.57 -17.65 -19.58
N THR A 160 -3.43 -18.56 -18.61
CA THR A 160 -4.25 -19.78 -18.46
C THR A 160 -5.66 -19.56 -17.91
N TYR A 161 -5.93 -18.41 -17.26
CA TYR A 161 -7.24 -18.07 -16.68
C TYR A 161 -7.87 -16.82 -17.30
N SER A 162 -7.25 -16.26 -18.35
CA SER A 162 -7.83 -15.17 -19.11
C SER A 162 -9.00 -15.70 -19.97
N PRO A 163 -10.15 -15.02 -20.05
CA PRO A 163 -11.26 -15.44 -20.90
C PRO A 163 -10.90 -15.44 -22.40
N PHE A 164 -9.82 -14.74 -22.77
CA PHE A 164 -9.28 -14.73 -24.13
C PHE A 164 -8.43 -15.96 -24.47
N TYR A 165 -8.16 -16.85 -23.52
CA TYR A 165 -7.45 -18.11 -23.78
C TYR A 165 -8.17 -18.96 -24.85
N ILE A 166 -9.51 -18.89 -24.89
CA ILE A 166 -10.35 -19.59 -25.86
C ILE A 166 -10.34 -18.96 -27.27
N LEU A 167 -9.85 -17.72 -27.41
CA LEU A 167 -9.78 -17.01 -28.71
C LEU A 167 -8.42 -17.16 -29.40
N ILE A 168 -7.44 -17.79 -28.74
CA ILE A 168 -6.06 -17.95 -29.23
C ILE A 168 -5.81 -19.37 -29.80
N TYR A 169 -6.79 -20.27 -29.68
CA TYR A 169 -6.85 -21.59 -30.34
C TYR A 169 -8.09 -21.66 -31.24
#